data_AF-A0A183MZ18-F1
#
_entry.id   AF-A0A183MZ18-F1
#
_cell.length_a   1.000
_cell.length_b   1.000
_cell.length_c   1.000
_cell.angle_alpha   90.00
_cell.angle_beta   90.00
_cell.angle_gamma   90.00
#
_symmetry.space_group_name_H-M   'P 1'
#
loop_
_entity.id
_entity.type
_entity.pdbx_description
1 polymer ?
#
loop_
_entity_poly.entity_id
_entity_poly.type
_entity_poly.pdbx_seq_one_letter_code
_entity_poly.pdbx_strand_id
1 'polypeptide(L)'
;MVVVPFSFAKLYQDEHLDIESSIQHYLPQFVVANVTVSDLLTHQSGFPYFVGHSSLAKWRDDHRNALNDITNQIPPVPPRTQMFHLHSLALLSDAIVRKVDHKKRTLARYFMEEIAWPLGLDMLIGIPRTQLYRVARTYHADALSVLSAILHLDVTYPWTNLVTAGWLPYSKERNKVLNVFSDYELYYNWNPDLLEIPLVSSHLFTNARNLARLFTLLENSVDKLTNATVSDTAQFFFKKSIRNWMLQVVNTSSYDPVLHRYLKLSSAGFMVTNSPKVLFI
;
A
#
# COMPACT_ATOMS: atom_id res chain seq x y z
N MET A 1 3.33 -1.19 1.40
CA MET A 1 2.72 0.14 1.24
C MET A 1 2.80 0.89 2.57
N VAL A 2 3.24 2.15 2.60
CA VAL A 2 3.37 2.92 3.86
C VAL A 2 2.24 3.91 4.10
N VAL A 3 1.63 4.45 3.04
CA VAL A 3 0.61 5.51 3.13
C VAL A 3 -0.62 5.06 3.93
N VAL A 4 -1.14 3.86 3.64
CA VAL A 4 -2.34 3.31 4.29
C VAL A 4 -2.11 3.11 5.80
N PRO A 5 -1.09 2.35 6.26
CA PRO A 5 -0.82 2.16 7.69
C PRO A 5 -0.72 3.47 8.49
N PHE A 6 0.06 4.43 8.00
CA PHE A 6 0.28 5.71 8.70
C PHE A 6 -0.98 6.58 8.72
N SER A 7 -1.75 6.60 7.64
CA SER A 7 -3.00 7.39 7.58
C SER A 7 -4.08 6.82 8.50
N PHE A 8 -4.25 5.49 8.49
CA PHE A 8 -5.23 4.81 9.35
C PHE A 8 -4.85 4.89 10.82
N ALA A 9 -3.55 4.81 11.15
CA ALA A 9 -3.08 5.04 12.51
C ALA A 9 -3.41 6.44 13.01
N LYS A 10 -3.30 7.47 12.15
CA LYS A 10 -3.65 8.84 12.52
C LYS A 10 -5.16 8.99 12.72
N LEU A 11 -5.96 8.47 11.79
CA LEU A 11 -7.42 8.48 11.91
C LEU A 11 -7.90 7.75 13.17
N TYR A 12 -7.25 6.64 13.52
CA TYR A 12 -7.56 5.88 14.74
C TYR A 12 -7.16 6.65 16.00
N GLN A 13 -5.97 7.26 16.01
CA GLN A 13 -5.51 8.09 17.11
C GLN A 13 -6.42 9.29 17.40
N ASP A 14 -6.91 9.90 16.33
CA ASP A 14 -7.76 11.10 16.35
C ASP A 14 -9.25 10.73 16.49
N GLU A 15 -9.55 9.44 16.71
CA GLU A 15 -10.91 8.91 16.95
C GLU A 15 -11.90 9.19 15.80
N HIS A 16 -11.38 9.39 14.58
CA HIS A 16 -12.19 9.56 13.37
C HIS A 16 -12.59 8.24 12.71
N LEU A 17 -11.89 7.17 13.04
CA LEU A 17 -12.15 5.82 12.55
C LEU A 17 -11.88 4.82 13.66
N ASP A 18 -12.71 3.78 13.74
CA ASP A 18 -12.49 2.62 14.58
C ASP A 18 -12.07 1.43 13.71
N ILE A 19 -11.01 0.76 14.12
CA ILE A 19 -10.39 -0.34 13.38
C ILE A 19 -11.26 -1.61 13.43
N GLU A 20 -12.01 -1.80 14.51
CA GLU A 20 -12.88 -2.96 14.69
C GLU A 20 -14.27 -2.76 14.07
N SER A 21 -14.58 -1.54 13.63
CA SER A 21 -15.82 -1.23 12.94
C SER A 21 -15.87 -1.91 11.57
N SER A 22 -17.08 -2.37 11.20
CA SER A 22 -17.35 -2.94 9.88
C SER A 22 -17.05 -1.92 8.78
N ILE A 23 -16.46 -2.35 7.66
CA ILE A 23 -16.28 -1.51 6.48
C ILE A 23 -17.62 -0.93 6.01
N GLN A 24 -18.73 -1.67 6.18
CA GLN A 24 -20.08 -1.21 5.84
C GLN A 24 -20.54 0.03 6.61
N HIS A 25 -19.98 0.26 7.81
CA HIS A 25 -20.25 1.46 8.58
C HIS A 25 -19.79 2.72 7.82
N TYR A 26 -18.67 2.63 7.10
CA TYR A 26 -18.09 3.73 6.31
C TYR A 26 -18.53 3.70 4.85
N LEU A 27 -18.71 2.50 4.29
CA LEU A 27 -19.07 2.23 2.91
C LEU A 27 -20.30 1.31 2.86
N PRO A 28 -21.53 1.86 3.01
CA PRO A 28 -22.75 1.04 3.05
C PRO A 28 -22.97 0.16 1.82
N GLN A 29 -22.40 0.53 0.67
CA GLN A 29 -22.45 -0.22 -0.58
C GLN A 29 -21.51 -1.44 -0.63
N PHE A 30 -20.65 -1.63 0.38
CA PHE A 30 -19.78 -2.79 0.49
C PHE A 30 -20.61 -4.03 0.84
N VAL A 31 -20.64 -5.04 -0.03
CA VAL A 31 -21.62 -6.13 0.07
C VAL A 31 -21.32 -7.16 1.17
N VAL A 32 -20.09 -7.20 1.67
CA VAL A 32 -19.68 -8.21 2.63
C VAL A 32 -19.90 -7.72 4.06
N ALA A 33 -20.77 -8.41 4.79
CA ALA A 33 -21.04 -8.13 6.20
C ALA A 33 -19.89 -8.59 7.10
N ASN A 34 -19.73 -7.94 8.25
CA ASN A 34 -18.82 -8.31 9.35
C ASN A 34 -17.31 -8.35 8.99
N VAL A 35 -16.92 -7.75 7.86
CA VAL A 35 -15.51 -7.47 7.54
C VAL A 35 -15.14 -6.13 8.13
N THR A 36 -14.12 -6.10 8.98
CA THR A 36 -13.71 -4.90 9.71
C THR A 36 -12.66 -4.10 8.94
N VAL A 37 -12.36 -2.88 9.40
CA VAL A 37 -11.21 -2.13 8.90
C VAL A 37 -9.90 -2.87 9.21
N SER A 38 -9.82 -3.57 10.35
CA SER A 38 -8.71 -4.47 10.69
C SER A 38 -8.51 -5.53 9.60
N ASP A 39 -9.58 -6.21 9.20
CA ASP A 39 -9.54 -7.21 8.12
C ASP A 39 -9.06 -6.59 6.78
N LEU A 40 -9.40 -5.33 6.49
CA LEU A 40 -8.87 -4.64 5.31
C LEU A 40 -7.36 -4.43 5.42
N LEU A 41 -6.88 -3.88 6.53
CA LEU A 41 -5.47 -3.57 6.76
C LEU A 41 -4.60 -4.83 6.77
N THR A 42 -5.14 -5.97 7.22
CA THR A 42 -4.45 -7.26 7.28
C THR A 42 -4.65 -8.12 6.04
N HIS A 43 -5.10 -7.54 4.91
CA HIS A 43 -5.25 -8.26 3.64
C HIS A 43 -6.25 -9.44 3.70
N GLN A 44 -7.34 -9.24 4.43
CA GLN A 44 -8.35 -10.23 4.76
C GLN A 44 -9.78 -9.80 4.36
N SER A 45 -9.93 -8.70 3.61
CA SER A 45 -11.24 -8.18 3.19
C SER A 45 -11.97 -9.03 2.13
N GLY A 46 -11.28 -10.01 1.52
CA GLY A 46 -11.83 -10.87 0.46
C GLY A 46 -11.70 -10.32 -0.97
N PHE A 47 -11.17 -9.10 -1.15
CA PHE A 47 -11.02 -8.45 -2.46
C PHE A 47 -9.56 -8.22 -2.91
N PRO A 48 -8.70 -9.24 -3.03
CA PRO A 48 -7.31 -9.04 -3.47
C PRO A 48 -7.21 -8.41 -4.88
N TYR A 49 -8.23 -8.68 -5.69
CA TYR A 49 -8.55 -8.06 -6.98
C TYR A 49 -10.07 -7.92 -7.09
N PHE A 50 -10.54 -7.27 -8.15
CA PHE A 50 -11.97 -7.18 -8.47
C PHE A 50 -12.33 -8.11 -9.64
N VAL A 51 -13.58 -8.53 -9.70
CA VAL A 51 -14.17 -9.22 -10.85
C VAL A 51 -14.38 -8.19 -11.96
N GLY A 52 -13.80 -8.47 -13.13
CA GLY A 52 -13.72 -7.51 -14.22
C GLY A 52 -12.55 -6.54 -14.07
N HIS A 53 -12.36 -5.66 -15.05
CA HIS A 53 -11.30 -4.65 -15.00
C HIS A 53 -11.91 -3.30 -14.61
N SER A 54 -11.23 -2.60 -13.70
CA SER A 54 -11.49 -1.18 -13.46
C SER A 54 -10.56 -0.33 -14.35
N SER A 55 -10.74 0.98 -14.40
CA SER A 55 -9.81 1.89 -15.05
C SER A 55 -9.29 2.89 -14.02
N LEU A 56 -7.99 3.15 -14.04
CA LEU A 56 -7.37 4.13 -13.17
C LEU A 56 -7.83 5.54 -13.55
N ALA A 57 -8.01 5.82 -14.84
CA ALA A 57 -8.64 7.06 -15.30
C ALA A 57 -10.08 7.19 -14.77
N LYS A 58 -10.89 6.12 -14.83
CA LYS A 58 -12.24 6.13 -14.23
C LYS A 58 -12.20 6.39 -12.72
N TRP A 59 -11.23 5.83 -12.00
CA TRP A 59 -11.05 6.12 -10.58
C TRP A 59 -10.77 7.60 -10.31
N ARG A 60 -9.99 8.26 -11.16
CA ARG A 60 -9.71 9.70 -11.09
C ARG A 60 -10.96 10.53 -11.41
N ASP A 61 -11.59 10.25 -12.54
CA ASP A 61 -12.61 11.11 -13.15
C ASP A 61 -14.02 10.87 -12.61
N ASP A 62 -14.31 9.63 -12.22
CA ASP A 62 -15.62 9.17 -11.76
C ASP A 62 -15.48 8.17 -10.60
N HIS A 63 -14.87 8.67 -9.53
CA HIS A 63 -14.62 7.89 -8.31
C HIS A 63 -15.87 7.19 -7.77
N ARG A 64 -17.06 7.83 -7.85
CA ARG A 64 -18.29 7.25 -7.30
C ARG A 64 -18.72 6.00 -8.06
N ASN A 65 -18.74 6.04 -9.39
CA ASN A 65 -19.08 4.87 -10.18
C ASN A 65 -17.96 3.83 -10.13
N ALA A 66 -16.68 4.25 -10.17
CA ALA A 66 -15.56 3.33 -9.99
C ALA A 66 -15.62 2.59 -8.65
N LEU A 67 -15.99 3.27 -7.57
CA LEU A 67 -16.19 2.67 -6.25
C LEU A 67 -17.37 1.70 -6.26
N ASN A 68 -18.51 2.10 -6.85
CA ASN A 68 -19.69 1.25 -6.93
C ASN A 68 -19.40 -0.07 -7.69
N ASP A 69 -18.64 0.02 -8.78
CA ASP A 69 -18.23 -1.15 -9.56
C ASP A 69 -17.46 -2.15 -8.70
N ILE A 70 -16.58 -1.68 -7.82
CA ILE A 70 -15.69 -2.55 -7.04
C ILE A 70 -16.29 -3.03 -5.70
N THR A 71 -17.22 -2.27 -5.11
CA THR A 71 -17.85 -2.63 -3.82
C THR A 71 -19.05 -3.54 -3.97
N ASN A 72 -19.69 -3.54 -5.15
CA ASN A 72 -20.89 -4.33 -5.44
C ASN A 72 -20.56 -5.65 -6.15
N GLN A 73 -19.65 -6.43 -5.59
CA GLN A 73 -19.19 -7.69 -6.17
C GLN A 73 -19.07 -8.78 -5.11
N ILE A 74 -19.30 -10.04 -5.51
CA ILE A 74 -18.99 -11.18 -4.66
C ILE A 74 -17.47 -11.22 -4.43
N PRO A 75 -16.99 -11.34 -3.18
CA PRO A 75 -15.57 -11.37 -2.90
C PRO A 75 -14.92 -12.57 -3.62
N PRO A 76 -13.86 -12.35 -4.45
CA PRO A 76 -13.18 -13.44 -5.15
C PRO A 76 -12.54 -14.46 -4.21
N VAL A 77 -12.24 -14.06 -2.99
CA VAL A 77 -11.64 -14.89 -1.95
C VAL A 77 -12.53 -14.82 -0.70
N PRO A 78 -12.78 -15.95 -0.01
CA PRO A 78 -13.57 -15.93 1.22
C PRO A 78 -13.02 -14.90 2.22
N PRO A 79 -13.85 -14.00 2.76
CA PRO A 79 -13.43 -13.03 3.76
C PRO A 79 -12.68 -13.69 4.92
N ARG A 80 -11.74 -12.96 5.53
CA ARG A 80 -10.80 -13.45 6.56
C ARG A 80 -9.78 -14.49 6.09
N THR A 81 -9.80 -14.85 4.82
CA THR A 81 -8.66 -15.54 4.18
C THR A 81 -7.64 -14.48 3.77
N GLN A 82 -6.41 -14.65 4.25
CA GLN A 82 -5.33 -13.71 3.97
C GLN A 82 -4.74 -13.98 2.57
N MET A 83 -4.75 -12.96 1.72
CA MET A 83 -4.13 -12.95 0.39
C MET A 83 -3.76 -11.52 0.07
N PHE A 84 -2.59 -11.22 -0.51
CA PHE A 84 -2.13 -9.85 -0.72
C PHE A 84 -3.04 -9.01 -1.64
N HIS A 85 -3.35 -7.80 -1.18
CA HIS A 85 -4.17 -6.77 -1.84
C HIS A 85 -3.28 -5.59 -2.19
N LEU A 86 -2.92 -5.40 -3.46
CA LEU A 86 -2.13 -4.24 -3.86
C LEU A 86 -3.03 -3.03 -4.09
N HIS A 87 -3.72 -3.00 -5.23
CA HIS A 87 -4.53 -1.85 -5.63
C HIS A 87 -5.86 -1.78 -4.89
N SER A 88 -6.52 -2.92 -4.67
CA SER A 88 -7.80 -2.95 -3.96
C SER A 88 -7.72 -2.41 -2.53
N LEU A 89 -6.63 -2.68 -1.80
CA LEU A 89 -6.37 -2.09 -0.49
C LEU A 89 -6.32 -0.55 -0.60
N ALA A 90 -5.52 -0.03 -1.53
CA ALA A 90 -5.42 1.42 -1.76
C ALA A 90 -6.77 2.07 -2.06
N LEU A 91 -7.59 1.44 -2.90
CA LEU A 91 -8.86 1.98 -3.38
C LEU A 91 -9.93 1.97 -2.28
N LEU A 92 -10.08 0.85 -1.57
CA LEU A 92 -11.01 0.75 -0.44
C LEU A 92 -10.59 1.68 0.70
N SER A 93 -9.29 1.76 1.00
CA SER A 93 -8.76 2.71 1.99
C SER A 93 -9.01 4.16 1.59
N ASP A 94 -8.82 4.54 0.32
CA ASP A 94 -9.13 5.89 -0.18
C ASP A 94 -10.61 6.24 -0.04
N ALA A 95 -11.50 5.30 -0.36
CA ALA A 95 -12.93 5.47 -0.19
C ALA A 95 -13.32 5.67 1.29
N ILE A 96 -12.74 4.89 2.22
CA ILE A 96 -12.96 5.07 3.66
C ILE A 96 -12.47 6.44 4.11
N VAL A 97 -11.25 6.85 3.75
CA VAL A 97 -10.70 8.16 4.16
C VAL A 97 -11.57 9.31 3.66
N ARG A 98 -12.03 9.28 2.41
CA ARG A 98 -12.97 10.30 1.89
C ARG A 98 -14.26 10.39 2.69
N LYS A 99 -14.69 9.31 3.34
CA LYS A 99 -15.89 9.29 4.18
C LYS A 99 -15.64 9.84 5.57
N VAL A 100 -14.56 9.43 6.22
CA VAL A 100 -14.27 9.81 7.62
C VAL A 100 -13.57 11.17 7.75
N ASP A 101 -12.79 11.58 6.74
CA ASP A 101 -12.13 12.88 6.76
C ASP A 101 -13.17 14.01 6.70
N HIS A 102 -13.00 15.02 7.55
CA HIS A 102 -13.90 16.17 7.62
C HIS A 102 -13.83 17.02 6.33
N LYS A 103 -12.65 17.15 5.72
CA LYS A 103 -12.45 17.85 4.45
C LYS A 103 -12.80 16.99 3.22
N LYS A 104 -13.19 15.71 3.42
CA LYS A 104 -13.51 14.75 2.35
C LYS A 104 -12.37 14.61 1.32
N ARG A 105 -11.12 14.76 1.76
CA ARG A 105 -9.92 14.63 0.92
C ARG A 105 -9.72 13.19 0.47
N THR A 106 -8.95 13.02 -0.61
CA THR A 106 -8.40 11.71 -0.99
C THR A 106 -7.42 11.23 0.09
N LEU A 107 -7.19 9.92 0.19
CA LEU A 107 -6.20 9.35 1.11
C LEU A 107 -4.79 9.89 0.82
N ALA A 108 -4.43 10.05 -0.46
CA ALA A 108 -3.17 10.67 -0.83
C ALA A 108 -3.05 12.09 -0.28
N ARG A 109 -4.08 12.92 -0.48
CA ARG A 109 -4.07 14.32 -0.02
C ARG A 109 -4.11 14.42 1.50
N TYR A 110 -4.89 13.56 2.16
CA TYR A 110 -4.91 13.41 3.61
C TYR A 110 -3.51 13.11 4.14
N PHE A 111 -2.85 12.05 3.63
CA PHE A 111 -1.50 11.69 4.05
C PHE A 111 -0.50 12.84 3.86
N MET A 112 -0.59 13.55 2.73
CA MET A 112 0.31 14.68 2.47
C MET A 112 0.09 15.83 3.46
N GLU A 113 -1.15 16.25 3.70
CA GLU A 113 -1.48 17.37 4.60
C GLU A 113 -1.26 17.05 6.09
N GLU A 114 -1.58 15.83 6.48
CA GLU A 114 -1.69 15.46 7.89
C GLU A 114 -0.42 14.81 8.44
N ILE A 115 0.45 14.31 7.57
CA ILE A 115 1.64 13.53 7.96
C ILE A 115 2.88 14.04 7.23
N ALA A 116 2.90 14.01 5.89
CA ALA A 116 4.13 14.29 5.15
C ALA A 116 4.59 15.75 5.27
N TRP A 117 3.72 16.72 5.01
CA TRP A 117 4.06 18.15 5.06
C TRP A 117 4.36 18.67 6.47
N PRO A 118 3.60 18.31 7.53
CA PRO A 118 3.95 18.70 8.89
C PRO A 118 5.32 18.19 9.35
N LEU A 119 5.78 17.07 8.79
CA LEU A 119 7.10 16.51 9.07
C LEU A 119 8.19 17.03 8.13
N GLY A 120 7.85 17.90 7.17
CA GLY A 120 8.77 18.37 6.12
C GLY A 120 9.37 17.21 5.32
N LEU A 121 8.56 16.18 5.04
CA LEU A 121 8.96 15.05 4.20
C LEU A 121 8.76 15.40 2.74
N ASP A 122 9.82 15.27 1.98
CA ASP A 122 9.78 15.41 0.53
C ASP A 122 9.30 14.10 -0.10
N MET A 123 7.98 14.04 -0.27
CA MET A 123 7.20 12.94 -0.79
C MET A 123 6.18 13.49 -1.79
N LEU A 124 5.88 12.74 -2.85
CA LEU A 124 4.82 13.06 -3.80
C LEU A 124 3.98 11.81 -4.02
N ILE A 125 2.65 11.96 -4.01
CA ILE A 125 1.73 10.88 -4.38
C ILE A 125 0.95 11.34 -5.60
N GLY A 126 1.18 10.68 -6.73
CA GLY A 126 0.79 11.22 -8.03
C GLY A 126 1.75 12.36 -8.40
N ILE A 127 2.69 12.11 -9.30
CA ILE A 127 3.75 13.08 -9.59
C ILE A 127 3.33 14.04 -10.70
N PRO A 128 3.29 15.37 -10.47
CA PRO A 128 3.00 16.33 -11.52
C PRO A 128 4.11 16.36 -12.56
N ARG A 129 3.76 16.63 -13.83
CA ARG A 129 4.73 16.79 -14.94
C ARG A 129 5.92 17.68 -14.61
N THR A 130 5.69 18.76 -13.86
CA THR A 130 6.73 19.73 -13.45
C THR A 130 7.77 19.15 -12.49
N GLN A 131 7.51 18.00 -11.87
CA GLN A 131 8.42 17.32 -10.93
C GLN A 131 9.04 16.05 -11.51
N LEU A 132 8.65 15.62 -12.71
CA LEU A 132 9.14 14.38 -13.35
C LEU A 132 10.68 14.32 -13.47
N TYR A 133 11.35 15.48 -13.59
CA TYR A 133 12.81 15.57 -13.67
C TYR A 133 13.54 15.02 -12.43
N ARG A 134 12.83 14.85 -11.31
CA ARG A 134 13.37 14.33 -10.04
C ARG A 134 13.28 12.81 -9.92
N VAL A 135 12.53 12.15 -10.81
CA VAL A 135 12.30 10.71 -10.78
C VAL A 135 13.49 9.98 -11.39
N ALA A 136 14.08 9.07 -10.62
CA ALA A 136 15.07 8.16 -11.15
C ALA A 136 14.42 7.20 -12.14
N ARG A 137 15.07 6.95 -13.29
CA ARG A 137 14.63 5.93 -14.24
C ARG A 137 14.75 4.56 -13.58
N THR A 138 13.66 3.81 -13.59
CA THR A 138 13.70 2.38 -13.27
C THR A 138 14.12 1.62 -14.51
N TYR A 139 14.96 0.61 -14.32
CA TYR A 139 15.33 -0.32 -15.37
C TYR A 139 14.68 -1.66 -15.06
N HIS A 140 14.01 -2.23 -16.05
CA HIS A 140 13.42 -3.55 -15.94
C HIS A 140 14.37 -4.57 -16.57
N ALA A 141 14.30 -5.79 -16.05
CA ALA A 141 14.95 -6.94 -16.64
C ALA A 141 14.58 -7.06 -18.11
N ASP A 142 15.58 -7.02 -18.99
CA ASP A 142 15.44 -7.34 -20.40
C ASP A 142 16.25 -8.59 -20.77
N ALA A 143 16.19 -9.01 -22.04
CA ALA A 143 16.93 -10.18 -22.50
C ALA A 143 18.46 -10.05 -22.28
N LEU A 144 19.00 -8.83 -22.38
CA LEU A 144 20.42 -8.55 -22.14
C LEU A 144 20.77 -8.67 -20.66
N SER A 145 19.85 -8.30 -19.78
CA SER A 145 19.99 -8.44 -18.32
C SER A 145 20.05 -9.91 -17.90
N VAL A 146 19.21 -10.76 -18.51
CA VAL A 146 19.24 -12.22 -18.31
C VAL A 146 20.54 -12.83 -18.84
N LEU A 147 20.96 -12.44 -20.06
CA LEU A 147 22.22 -12.90 -20.63
C LEU A 147 23.41 -12.47 -19.78
N SER A 148 23.43 -11.21 -19.32
CA SER A 148 24.45 -10.68 -18.43
C SER A 148 24.50 -11.48 -17.12
N ALA A 149 23.36 -11.76 -16.49
CA ALA A 149 23.33 -12.59 -15.28
C ALA A 149 23.91 -13.99 -15.51
N ILE A 150 23.55 -14.64 -16.63
CA ILE A 150 24.12 -15.94 -17.01
C ILE A 150 25.64 -15.85 -17.20
N LEU A 151 26.14 -14.82 -17.89
CA LEU A 151 27.57 -14.60 -18.11
C LEU A 151 28.33 -14.35 -16.79
N HIS A 152 27.69 -13.70 -15.81
CA HIS A 152 28.25 -13.48 -14.48
C HIS A 152 28.03 -14.66 -13.52
N LEU A 153 27.50 -15.79 -14.01
CA LEU A 153 27.15 -16.98 -13.21
C LEU A 153 26.18 -16.69 -12.06
N ASP A 154 25.41 -15.60 -12.16
CA ASP A 154 24.31 -15.31 -11.25
C ASP A 154 23.11 -16.14 -11.70
N VAL A 155 23.05 -17.39 -11.22
CA VAL A 155 21.92 -18.31 -11.48
C VAL A 155 20.64 -17.91 -10.75
N THR A 156 20.73 -17.02 -9.74
CA THR A 156 19.58 -16.61 -8.93
C THR A 156 18.64 -15.72 -9.72
N TYR A 157 19.19 -14.84 -10.55
CA TYR A 157 18.44 -13.92 -11.39
C TYR A 157 17.60 -14.61 -12.50
N PRO A 158 18.15 -15.46 -13.38
CA PRO A 158 17.37 -16.16 -14.40
C PRO A 158 16.34 -17.10 -13.77
N TRP A 159 16.66 -17.72 -12.62
CA TRP A 159 15.68 -18.50 -11.86
C TRP A 159 14.52 -17.62 -11.39
N THR A 160 14.80 -16.48 -10.75
CA THR A 160 13.78 -15.54 -10.27
C THR A 160 12.92 -15.01 -11.42
N ASN A 161 13.53 -14.65 -12.54
CA ASN A 161 12.80 -14.21 -13.74
C ASN A 161 11.91 -15.33 -14.29
N LEU A 162 12.41 -16.56 -14.34
CA LEU A 162 11.64 -17.72 -14.77
C LEU A 162 10.47 -18.01 -13.84
N VAL A 163 10.66 -17.97 -12.50
CA VAL A 163 9.61 -18.26 -11.49
C VAL A 163 8.70 -17.07 -11.16
N THR A 164 8.81 -15.96 -11.90
CA THR A 164 7.89 -14.82 -11.79
C THR A 164 7.28 -14.44 -13.15
N ALA A 165 7.54 -15.22 -14.19
CA ALA A 165 7.06 -14.96 -15.53
C ALA A 165 5.53 -15.06 -15.58
N GLY A 166 4.88 -14.09 -16.22
CA GLY A 166 3.43 -13.96 -16.19
C GLY A 166 2.66 -15.12 -16.85
N TRP A 167 3.29 -15.87 -17.75
CA TRP A 167 2.66 -16.98 -18.48
C TRP A 167 2.64 -18.30 -17.70
N LEU A 168 3.34 -18.39 -16.57
CA LEU A 168 3.39 -19.61 -15.77
C LEU A 168 2.22 -19.66 -14.76
N PRO A 169 1.71 -20.87 -14.45
CA PRO A 169 0.47 -21.04 -13.69
C PRO A 169 0.54 -20.47 -12.26
N TYR A 170 1.73 -20.41 -11.67
CA TYR A 170 1.91 -19.86 -10.32
C TYR A 170 1.76 -18.32 -10.31
N SER A 171 2.05 -17.60 -11.41
CA SER A 171 1.88 -16.14 -11.50
C SER A 171 0.42 -15.70 -11.64
N LYS A 172 -0.53 -16.63 -11.77
CA LYS A 172 -1.92 -16.31 -12.09
C LYS A 172 -2.57 -15.35 -11.09
N GLU A 173 -2.49 -15.65 -9.78
CA GLU A 173 -3.09 -14.79 -8.76
C GLU A 173 -2.35 -13.46 -8.66
N ARG A 174 -1.02 -13.47 -8.76
CA ARG A 174 -0.20 -12.26 -8.84
C ARG A 174 -0.63 -11.35 -9.98
N ASN A 175 -0.78 -11.88 -11.19
CA ASN A 175 -1.19 -11.08 -12.35
C ASN A 175 -2.58 -10.45 -12.15
N LYS A 176 -3.54 -11.15 -11.51
CA LYS A 176 -4.85 -10.54 -11.21
C LYS A 176 -4.74 -9.37 -10.24
N VAL A 177 -3.90 -9.49 -9.20
CA VAL A 177 -3.68 -8.43 -8.20
C VAL A 177 -2.94 -7.23 -8.78
N LEU A 178 -1.99 -7.46 -9.69
CA LEU A 178 -1.23 -6.39 -10.35
C LEU A 178 -2.00 -5.70 -11.48
N ASN A 179 -2.84 -6.44 -12.21
CA ASN A 179 -3.57 -5.94 -13.39
C ASN A 179 -5.06 -5.67 -13.06
N VAL A 180 -5.32 -4.99 -11.94
CA VAL A 180 -6.69 -4.57 -11.55
C VAL A 180 -7.25 -3.52 -12.52
N PHE A 181 -6.37 -2.72 -13.12
CA PHE A 181 -6.71 -1.63 -14.02
C PHE A 181 -6.46 -2.05 -15.47
N SER A 182 -7.41 -1.83 -16.38
CA SER A 182 -7.26 -2.14 -17.80
C SER A 182 -6.37 -1.17 -18.57
N ASP A 183 -6.22 0.05 -18.06
CA ASP A 183 -5.49 1.17 -18.66
C ASP A 183 -4.13 1.43 -17.98
N TYR A 184 -3.74 0.60 -17.00
CA TYR A 184 -2.56 0.81 -16.19
C TYR A 184 -1.75 -0.47 -16.02
N GLU A 185 -0.50 -0.43 -16.44
CA GLU A 185 0.44 -1.54 -16.29
C GLU A 185 1.53 -1.20 -15.27
N LEU A 186 1.49 -1.83 -14.10
CA LEU A 186 2.40 -1.49 -12.99
C LEU A 186 3.89 -1.53 -13.37
N TYR A 187 4.31 -2.46 -14.25
CA TYR A 187 5.71 -2.63 -14.61
C TYR A 187 6.23 -1.57 -15.57
N TYR A 188 5.46 -1.22 -16.60
CA TYR A 188 5.96 -0.39 -17.69
C TYR A 188 5.33 1.00 -17.72
N ASN A 189 4.45 1.34 -16.78
CA ASN A 189 3.69 2.56 -16.88
C ASN A 189 4.50 3.82 -16.55
N TRP A 190 5.14 4.34 -17.59
CA TRP A 190 5.73 5.68 -17.67
C TRP A 190 4.79 6.70 -18.32
N ASN A 191 3.50 6.39 -18.49
CA ASN A 191 2.55 7.35 -19.02
C ASN A 191 2.39 8.53 -18.02
N PRO A 192 2.83 9.75 -18.38
CA PRO A 192 2.80 10.88 -17.45
C PRO A 192 1.38 11.21 -16.97
N ASP A 193 0.36 10.96 -17.78
CA ASP A 193 -1.04 11.24 -17.42
C ASP A 193 -1.56 10.33 -16.31
N LEU A 194 -1.07 9.10 -16.27
CA LEU A 194 -1.43 8.12 -15.24
C LEU A 194 -0.56 8.29 -14.00
N LEU A 195 0.71 8.68 -14.15
CA LEU A 195 1.61 8.95 -13.03
C LEU A 195 1.17 10.15 -12.18
N GLU A 196 0.43 11.10 -12.76
CA GLU A 196 -0.20 12.20 -12.03
C GLU A 196 -1.35 11.73 -11.12
N ILE A 197 -1.93 10.56 -11.38
CA ILE A 197 -3.05 10.03 -10.58
C ILE A 197 -2.51 9.60 -9.22
N PRO A 198 -3.08 10.09 -8.10
CA PRO A 198 -2.54 9.84 -6.77
C PRO A 198 -2.91 8.46 -6.23
N LEU A 199 -2.39 7.41 -6.87
CA LEU A 199 -2.59 6.01 -6.51
C LEU A 199 -1.61 5.59 -5.40
N VAL A 200 -2.10 5.50 -4.16
CA VAL A 200 -1.25 5.26 -2.98
C VAL A 200 -0.57 3.89 -2.92
N SER A 201 -0.97 2.94 -3.76
CA SER A 201 -0.35 1.61 -3.83
C SER A 201 0.99 1.61 -4.55
N SER A 202 1.15 2.44 -5.58
CA SER A 202 2.34 2.42 -6.45
C SER A 202 2.91 3.80 -6.81
N HIS A 203 2.16 4.90 -6.65
CA HIS A 203 2.59 6.24 -7.10
C HIS A 203 3.16 7.10 -5.98
N LEU A 204 3.79 6.50 -4.96
CA LEU A 204 4.55 7.25 -3.96
C LEU A 204 5.99 7.44 -4.43
N PHE A 205 6.36 8.68 -4.73
CA PHE A 205 7.71 9.08 -5.10
C PHE A 205 8.39 9.75 -3.90
N THR A 206 9.50 9.18 -3.45
CA THR A 206 10.34 9.73 -2.39
C THR A 206 11.75 9.13 -2.43
N ASN A 207 12.61 9.54 -1.49
CA ASN A 207 13.94 8.96 -1.31
C ASN A 207 14.05 8.19 0.02
N ALA A 208 15.11 7.41 0.17
CA ALA A 208 15.35 6.60 1.37
C ALA A 208 15.41 7.43 2.66
N ARG A 209 15.94 8.66 2.60
CA ARG A 209 16.05 9.56 3.76
C ARG A 209 14.68 9.95 4.30
N ASN A 210 13.78 10.39 3.44
CA ASN A 210 12.41 10.78 3.84
C ASN A 210 11.59 9.57 4.30
N LEU A 211 11.77 8.42 3.65
CA LEU A 211 11.14 7.19 4.10
C LEU A 211 11.62 6.78 5.50
N ALA A 212 12.93 6.85 5.77
CA ALA A 212 13.48 6.58 7.10
C ALA A 212 12.93 7.57 8.15
N ARG A 213 12.86 8.87 7.82
CA ARG A 213 12.26 9.89 8.69
C ARG A 213 10.79 9.59 9.00
N LEU A 214 10.00 9.12 8.03
CA LEU A 214 8.62 8.68 8.29
C LEU A 214 8.58 7.53 9.31
N PHE A 215 9.46 6.54 9.16
CA PHE A 215 9.52 5.40 10.07
C PHE A 215 9.99 5.74 11.49
N THR A 216 10.69 6.87 11.70
CA THR A 216 11.01 7.33 13.07
C THR A 216 9.77 7.62 13.92
N LEU A 217 8.59 7.80 13.30
CA LEU A 217 7.32 7.91 14.03
C LEU A 217 6.93 6.64 14.78
N LEU A 218 7.50 5.48 14.40
CA LEU A 218 7.29 4.21 15.09
C LEU A 218 8.28 4.00 16.25
N GLU A 219 9.32 4.82 16.36
CA GLU A 219 10.29 4.76 17.46
C GLU A 219 9.69 5.27 18.77
N ASN A 220 10.26 4.85 19.89
CA ASN A 220 9.94 5.42 21.18
C ASN A 220 10.58 6.82 21.29
N SER A 221 9.76 7.86 21.16
CA SER A 221 10.17 9.27 21.19
C SER A 221 10.66 9.78 22.56
N VAL A 222 10.76 8.93 23.58
CA VAL A 222 11.14 9.34 24.96
C VAL A 222 12.61 9.81 25.04
N ASP A 223 13.51 9.31 24.19
CA ASP A 223 14.94 9.59 24.31
C ASP A 223 15.45 10.76 23.45
N LYS A 224 14.63 11.33 22.56
CA LYS A 224 15.05 12.42 21.65
C LYS A 224 14.63 13.82 22.08
N LEU A 225 13.73 13.95 23.07
CA LEU A 225 13.19 15.22 23.55
C LEU A 225 14.00 15.87 24.68
N THR A 226 15.07 15.23 25.17
CA THR A 226 15.93 15.81 26.22
C THR A 226 17.04 16.72 25.70
N ASN A 227 17.37 16.71 24.40
CA ASN A 227 18.57 17.42 23.89
C ASN A 227 18.36 18.29 22.63
N ALA A 228 17.13 18.47 22.13
CA ALA A 228 16.88 19.38 21.02
C ALA A 228 16.09 20.60 21.50
N THR A 229 16.71 21.77 21.39
CA THR A 229 16.04 23.07 21.51
C THR A 229 14.81 23.08 20.61
N VAL A 230 13.64 23.06 21.23
CA VAL A 230 12.34 23.02 20.58
C VAL A 230 12.14 24.36 19.87
N SER A 231 12.40 24.38 18.57
CA SER A 231 11.84 25.37 17.66
C SER A 231 10.35 25.04 17.46
N ASP A 232 9.48 26.02 17.72
CA ASP A 232 8.02 25.99 17.74
C ASP A 232 7.34 25.55 16.42
N THR A 233 7.41 24.26 16.09
CA THR A 233 6.40 23.62 15.25
C THR A 233 5.96 22.35 15.95
N ALA A 234 4.69 22.26 16.34
CA ALA A 234 4.11 21.08 16.95
C ALA A 234 4.30 19.87 16.03
N GLN A 235 5.38 19.13 16.27
CA GLN A 235 5.73 17.97 15.47
C GLN A 235 4.70 16.87 15.76
N PHE A 236 4.04 16.37 14.72
CA PHE A 236 3.07 15.29 14.85
C PHE A 236 3.74 14.01 15.37
N PHE A 237 3.14 13.37 16.39
CA PHE A 237 3.61 12.09 16.93
C PHE A 237 2.44 11.12 17.19
N PHE A 238 2.72 9.82 17.07
CA PHE A 238 1.79 8.78 17.52
C PHE A 238 1.92 8.54 19.03
N LYS A 239 0.81 8.41 19.74
CA LYS A 239 0.71 7.94 21.12
C LYS A 239 1.34 6.54 21.22
N LYS A 240 1.90 6.20 22.39
CA LYS A 240 2.52 4.88 22.63
C LYS A 240 1.55 3.72 22.35
N SER A 241 0.28 3.86 22.70
CA SER A 241 -0.77 2.86 22.42
C SER A 241 -0.93 2.61 20.92
N ILE A 242 -0.96 3.67 20.11
CA ILE A 242 -1.10 3.60 18.66
C ILE A 242 0.13 2.96 18.02
N ARG A 243 1.34 3.34 18.44
CA ARG A 243 2.58 2.69 17.95
C ARG A 243 2.61 1.20 18.29
N ASN A 244 2.26 0.85 19.53
CA ASN A 244 2.18 -0.54 19.95
C ASN A 244 1.17 -1.33 19.11
N TRP A 245 -0.01 -0.75 18.84
CA TRP A 245 -1.00 -1.35 17.95
C TRP A 245 -0.44 -1.50 16.52
N MET A 246 0.17 -0.46 15.95
CA MET A 246 0.73 -0.51 14.58
C MET A 246 1.78 -1.61 14.42
N LEU A 247 2.55 -1.89 15.47
CA LEU A 247 3.64 -2.88 15.49
C LEU A 247 3.21 -4.25 16.03
N GLN A 248 2.02 -4.35 16.61
CA GLN A 248 1.51 -5.61 17.15
C GLN A 248 1.35 -6.62 16.02
N VAL A 249 2.01 -7.77 16.18
CA VAL A 249 1.97 -8.83 15.16
C VAL A 249 0.67 -9.62 15.30
N VAL A 250 -0.09 -9.73 14.22
CA VAL A 250 -1.32 -10.53 14.18
C VAL A 250 -0.95 -12.00 14.21
N ASN A 251 -1.69 -12.81 14.97
CA ASN A 251 -1.42 -14.24 15.13
C ASN A 251 -1.99 -15.07 13.95
N THR A 252 -1.85 -14.55 12.74
CA THR A 252 -2.21 -15.23 11.49
C THR A 252 -0.96 -15.35 10.63
N SER A 253 -0.68 -16.57 10.19
CA SER A 253 0.36 -16.87 9.21
C SER A 253 -0.23 -17.83 8.21
N SER A 254 -0.27 -17.43 6.95
CA SER A 254 -0.78 -18.26 5.86
C SER A 254 0.12 -18.10 4.65
N TYR A 255 0.15 -19.14 3.82
CA TYR A 255 0.86 -19.08 2.55
C TYR A 255 0.10 -18.16 1.61
N ASP A 256 0.77 -17.10 1.17
CA ASP A 256 0.22 -16.12 0.26
C ASP A 256 0.52 -16.52 -1.19
N PRO A 257 -0.51 -16.83 -2.01
CA PRO A 257 -0.32 -17.28 -3.39
C PRO A 257 0.05 -16.15 -4.37
N VAL A 258 -0.01 -14.88 -3.93
CA VAL A 258 0.36 -13.71 -4.74
C VAL A 258 1.85 -13.40 -4.55
N LEU A 259 2.34 -13.50 -3.32
CA LEU A 259 3.72 -13.25 -2.93
C LEU A 259 4.58 -14.52 -2.89
N HIS A 260 3.96 -15.69 -3.03
CA HIS A 260 4.60 -17.02 -2.98
C HIS A 260 5.39 -17.28 -1.69
N ARG A 261 4.88 -16.81 -0.54
CA ARG A 261 5.55 -16.95 0.76
C ARG A 261 4.55 -16.93 1.91
N TYR A 262 4.96 -17.45 3.07
CA TYR A 262 4.20 -17.23 4.30
C TYR A 262 4.23 -15.74 4.67
N LEU A 263 3.04 -15.15 4.76
CA LEU A 263 2.88 -13.74 5.07
C LEU A 263 2.44 -13.60 6.53
N LYS A 264 3.20 -12.78 7.28
CA LYS A 264 2.84 -12.34 8.62
C LYS A 264 2.74 -10.82 8.61
N LEU A 265 1.71 -10.28 9.26
CA LEU A 265 1.41 -8.85 9.24
C LEU A 265 1.31 -8.30 10.66
N SER A 266 1.57 -7.00 10.80
CA SER A 266 1.16 -6.25 11.99
C SER A 266 -0.30 -5.80 11.88
N SER A 267 -0.91 -5.33 12.97
CA SER A 267 -2.30 -4.84 12.97
C SER A 267 -2.51 -3.66 12.02
N ALA A 268 -1.48 -2.86 11.74
CA ALA A 268 -1.53 -1.79 10.74
C ALA A 268 -1.23 -2.26 9.31
N GLY A 269 -0.99 -3.55 9.08
CA GLY A 269 -0.72 -4.11 7.75
C GLY A 269 0.75 -4.07 7.32
N PHE A 270 1.70 -3.84 8.24
CA PHE A 270 3.12 -3.95 7.89
C PHE A 270 3.52 -5.41 7.75
N MET A 271 4.29 -5.74 6.71
CA MET A 271 4.87 -7.07 6.56
C MET A 271 5.93 -7.32 7.63
N VAL A 272 5.67 -8.31 8.48
CA VAL A 272 6.58 -8.77 9.52
C VAL A 272 7.39 -9.91 8.93
N THR A 273 8.50 -9.57 8.30
CA THR A 273 9.46 -10.59 7.88
C THR A 273 10.49 -10.78 8.98
N ASN A 274 10.78 -12.02 9.35
CA ASN A 274 12.17 -12.34 9.60
C ASN A 274 12.85 -12.08 8.25
N SER A 275 13.78 -11.11 8.18
CA SER A 275 14.62 -10.97 6.98
C SER A 275 15.02 -12.37 6.55
N PRO A 276 14.86 -12.78 5.28
CA PRO A 276 15.34 -14.07 4.87
C PRO A 276 16.83 -14.09 5.19
N LYS A 277 17.20 -14.74 6.29
CA LYS A 277 18.54 -15.20 6.51
C LYS A 277 18.67 -16.28 5.44
N VAL A 278 19.18 -15.87 4.28
CA VAL A 278 19.53 -16.75 3.17
C VAL A 278 18.31 -17.34 2.46
N LEU A 279 17.88 -16.72 1.35
CA LEU A 279 17.34 -17.51 0.24
C LEU A 279 18.57 -18.00 -0.55
N PHE A 280 18.97 -19.25 -0.25
CA PHE A 280 19.95 -20.07 -0.97
C PHE A 280 21.44 -19.66 -0.87
N ILE A 281 22.22 -20.50 -0.16
CA ILE A 281 23.59 -20.89 -0.59
C ILE A 281 23.39 -21.87 -1.75
#